data_AF-A0A5C5V5B2-F1
#
_entry.id   AF-A0A5C5V5B2-F1
#
_cell.length_a   1.000
_cell.length_b   1.000
_cell.length_c   1.000
_cell.angle_alpha   90.00
_cell.angle_beta   90.00
_cell.angle_gamma   90.00
#
_symmetry.space_group_name_H-M   'P 1'
#
loop_
_entity.id
_entity.type
_entity.pdbx_description
1 polymer ?
#
loop_
_entity_poly.entity_id
_entity_poly.type
_entity_poly.pdbx_seq_one_letter_code
_entity_poly.pdbx_strand_id
1 'polypeptide(L)'
;MLDDSSHRFVADGPERYGRAIRDAHLPGIEAAVLEEYQLRLNAAGVLRRWLVRLQIRAEIERRLAVALSVDDAPEPSPTALW
;
A
#
# COMPACT_ATOMS: atom_id res chain seq x y z
N MET A 1 -14.98 19.07 -36.64
CA MET A 1 -15.16 17.91 -35.76
C MET A 1 -13.79 17.65 -35.15
N LEU A 2 -13.50 18.31 -34.03
CA LEU A 2 -12.19 18.28 -33.39
C LEU A 2 -12.16 17.08 -32.45
N ASP A 3 -11.12 16.28 -32.61
CA ASP A 3 -10.83 15.07 -31.86
C ASP A 3 -10.43 15.45 -30.41
N ASP A 4 -11.41 15.45 -29.51
CA ASP A 4 -11.28 15.74 -28.07
C ASP A 4 -10.98 14.45 -27.28
N SER A 5 -10.08 13.62 -27.80
CA SER A 5 -9.79 12.28 -27.24
C SER A 5 -8.45 12.22 -26.49
N SER A 6 -7.64 13.27 -26.53
CA SER A 6 -6.23 13.23 -26.07
C SER A 6 -6.00 13.64 -24.61
N HIS A 7 -7.02 14.13 -23.89
CA HIS A 7 -6.85 14.59 -22.50
C HIS A 7 -7.31 13.60 -21.41
N ARG A 8 -7.94 12.47 -21.77
CA ARG A 8 -8.45 11.49 -20.79
C ARG A 8 -7.43 10.46 -20.28
N PHE A 9 -6.29 10.30 -20.93
CA PHE A 9 -5.30 9.29 -20.53
C PHE A 9 -4.34 9.71 -19.41
N VAL A 10 -4.15 11.01 -19.19
CA VAL A 10 -3.13 11.53 -18.25
C VAL A 10 -3.67 11.74 -16.84
N ALA A 11 -4.97 12.04 -16.68
CA ALA A 11 -5.58 12.25 -15.37
C ALA A 11 -5.86 10.94 -14.61
N ASP A 12 -6.27 9.87 -15.31
CA ASP A 12 -6.55 8.56 -14.71
C ASP A 12 -5.31 7.66 -14.61
N GLY A 13 -4.16 8.10 -15.12
CA GLY A 13 -2.90 7.35 -15.12
C GLY A 13 -2.33 7.13 -13.72
N PRO A 14 -2.02 8.20 -12.96
CA PRO A 14 -1.34 8.08 -11.67
C PRO A 14 -2.23 7.48 -10.57
N GLU A 15 -3.53 7.78 -10.54
CA GLU A 15 -4.45 7.17 -9.58
C GLU A 15 -4.67 5.67 -9.84
N ARG A 16 -4.79 5.25 -11.11
CA ARG A 16 -4.88 3.81 -11.44
C ARG A 16 -3.56 3.10 -11.18
N TYR A 17 -2.42 3.74 -11.46
CA TYR A 17 -1.10 3.16 -11.22
C TYR A 17 -0.86 2.97 -9.71
N GLY A 18 -1.11 4.01 -8.90
CA GLY A 18 -1.04 3.92 -7.44
C GLY A 18 -2.00 2.88 -6.87
N ARG A 19 -3.20 2.74 -7.44
CA ARG A 19 -4.15 1.68 -7.06
C ARG A 19 -3.66 0.28 -7.44
N ALA A 20 -3.13 0.10 -8.65
CA ALA A 20 -2.62 -1.20 -9.10
C ALA A 20 -1.42 -1.68 -8.27
N ILE A 21 -0.49 -0.77 -7.94
CA ILE A 21 0.65 -1.07 -7.05
C ILE A 21 0.14 -1.40 -5.64
N ARG A 22 -0.78 -0.61 -5.11
CA ARG A 22 -1.41 -0.89 -3.82
C ARG A 22 -2.06 -2.27 -3.80
N ASP A 23 -2.85 -2.61 -4.81
CA ASP A 23 -3.56 -3.88 -4.93
C ASP A 23 -2.58 -5.06 -5.10
N ALA A 24 -1.37 -4.83 -5.63
CA ALA A 24 -0.32 -5.84 -5.73
C ALA A 24 0.35 -6.13 -4.37
N HIS A 25 0.62 -5.10 -3.56
CA HIS A 25 1.30 -5.25 -2.25
C HIS A 25 0.35 -5.64 -1.11
N LEU A 26 -0.90 -5.17 -1.17
CA LEU A 26 -1.87 -5.31 -0.07
C LEU A 26 -2.08 -6.77 0.38
N PRO A 27 -2.28 -7.77 -0.51
CA PRO A 27 -2.54 -9.15 -0.08
C PRO A 27 -1.38 -9.77 0.72
N GLY A 28 -0.13 -9.49 0.31
CA GLY A 28 1.06 -10.00 0.99
C GLY A 28 1.26 -9.33 2.37
N ILE A 29 1.05 -8.02 2.43
CA ILE A 29 1.14 -7.26 3.68
C ILE A 29 0.04 -7.68 4.66
N GLU A 30 -1.20 -7.81 4.20
CA GLU A 30 -2.33 -8.25 5.03
C GLU A 30 -2.09 -9.65 5.61
N ALA A 31 -1.66 -10.60 4.79
CA ALA A 31 -1.37 -11.96 5.26
C ALA A 31 -0.29 -11.97 6.36
N ALA A 32 0.83 -11.25 6.14
CA ALA A 32 1.93 -11.17 7.09
C ALA A 32 1.49 -10.52 8.42
N VAL A 33 0.78 -9.38 8.35
CA VAL A 33 0.31 -8.70 9.57
C VAL A 33 -0.74 -9.55 10.31
N LEU A 34 -1.63 -10.24 9.60
CA LEU A 34 -2.60 -11.12 10.24
C LEU A 34 -1.94 -12.29 10.96
N GLU A 35 -0.90 -12.89 10.37
CA GLU A 35 -0.12 -13.96 11.00
C GLU A 35 0.56 -13.48 12.29
N GLU A 36 1.24 -12.33 12.24
CA GLU A 36 1.91 -11.73 13.41
C GLU A 36 0.95 -11.44 14.58
N TYR A 37 -0.28 -11.05 14.28
CA TYR A 37 -1.28 -10.67 15.29
C TYR A 37 -2.26 -11.80 15.63
N GLN A 38 -2.17 -12.96 14.97
CA GLN A 38 -3.11 -14.06 15.15
C GLN A 38 -3.20 -14.54 16.60
N LEU A 39 -2.05 -14.72 17.26
CA LEU A 39 -1.99 -15.11 18.68
C LEU A 39 -2.65 -14.07 19.60
N ARG A 40 -2.46 -12.78 19.31
CA ARG A 40 -3.06 -11.68 20.08
C ARG A 40 -4.58 -11.61 19.88
N LEU A 41 -5.07 -11.88 18.68
CA LEU A 41 -6.51 -11.97 18.39
C LEU A 41 -7.16 -13.15 19.12
N ASN A 42 -6.51 -14.32 19.11
CA ASN A 42 -7.01 -15.54 19.72
C ASN A 42 -7.05 -15.45 21.25
N ALA A 43 -6.04 -14.81 21.87
CA ALA A 43 -5.97 -14.63 23.31
C ALA A 43 -6.81 -13.44 23.83
N ALA A 44 -7.30 -12.56 22.95
CA ALA A 44 -8.03 -11.35 23.33
C ALA A 44 -9.54 -11.61 23.51
N GLY A 45 -10.12 -11.03 24.58
CA GLY A 45 -11.57 -10.89 24.72
C GLY A 45 -12.18 -9.89 23.72
N VAL A 46 -13.52 -9.79 23.69
CA VAL A 46 -14.27 -9.03 22.67
C VAL A 46 -13.79 -7.58 22.50
N LEU A 47 -13.65 -6.82 23.60
CA LEU A 47 -13.19 -5.42 23.55
C LEU A 47 -11.74 -5.30 23.07
N ARG A 48 -10.87 -6.20 23.54
CA ARG A 48 -9.45 -6.17 23.19
C ARG A 48 -9.21 -6.62 21.74
N ARG A 49 -10.06 -7.48 21.19
CA ARG A 49 -10.05 -7.81 19.75
C ARG A 49 -10.32 -6.59 18.87
N TRP A 50 -11.20 -5.68 19.30
CA TRP A 50 -11.43 -4.42 18.59
C TRP A 50 -10.17 -3.56 18.53
N LEU A 51 -9.47 -3.42 19.66
CA LEU A 51 -8.19 -2.68 19.71
C LEU A 51 -7.11 -3.35 18.85
N VAL A 52 -7.00 -4.68 18.91
CA VAL A 52 -6.04 -5.44 18.09
C VAL A 52 -6.33 -5.28 16.59
N ARG A 53 -7.61 -5.23 16.19
CA ARG A 53 -7.99 -4.94 14.80
C ARG A 53 -7.59 -3.53 14.35
N LEU A 54 -7.73 -2.52 15.23
CA LEU A 54 -7.25 -1.17 14.93
C LEU A 54 -5.74 -1.13 14.77
N GLN A 55 -4.99 -1.88 15.59
CA GLN A 55 -3.54 -2.02 15.46
C GLN A 55 -3.14 -2.70 14.15
N ILE A 56 -3.81 -3.79 13.78
CA ILE A 56 -3.59 -4.48 12.50
C ILE A 56 -3.79 -3.52 11.34
N ARG A 57 -4.89 -2.75 11.36
CA ARG A 57 -5.16 -1.77 10.31
C ARG A 57 -4.08 -0.71 10.20
N ALA A 58 -3.66 -0.13 11.32
CA ALA A 58 -2.60 0.88 11.34
C ALA A 58 -1.26 0.31 10.84
N GLU A 59 -0.93 -0.94 11.18
CA GLU A 59 0.31 -1.56 10.73
C GLU A 59 0.28 -1.90 9.23
N ILE A 60 -0.86 -2.35 8.69
CA ILE A 60 -1.05 -2.54 7.25
C ILE A 60 -0.85 -1.20 6.52
N GLU A 61 -1.51 -0.13 6.99
CA GLU A 61 -1.38 1.20 6.37
C GLU A 61 0.07 1.71 6.44
N ARG A 62 0.78 1.50 7.55
CA ARG A 62 2.19 1.86 7.70
C ARG A 62 3.09 1.09 6.73
N ARG A 63 2.95 -0.23 6.65
CA ARG A 63 3.77 -1.07 5.76
C ARG A 63 3.48 -0.80 4.30
N LEU A 64 2.22 -0.55 3.96
CA LEU A 64 1.81 -0.16 2.63
C LEU A 64 2.41 1.18 2.22
N ALA A 65 2.39 2.18 3.11
CA ALA A 65 3.03 3.48 2.85
C ALA A 65 4.54 3.34 2.62
N VAL A 66 5.23 2.48 3.38
CA VAL A 66 6.66 2.20 3.17
C VAL A 66 6.90 1.52 1.83
N ALA A 67 6.13 0.47 1.50
CA ALA A 67 6.26 -0.24 0.22
C ALA A 67 6.05 0.70 -0.99
N LEU A 68 5.03 1.55 -0.92
CA LEU A 68 4.76 2.55 -1.96
C LEU A 68 5.88 3.59 -2.06
N SER A 69 6.46 4.03 -0.94
CA SER A 69 7.58 4.98 -0.96
C SER A 69 8.88 4.42 -1.57
N VAL A 70 9.06 3.09 -1.54
CA VAL A 70 10.20 2.42 -2.17
C VAL A 70 10.03 2.36 -3.69
N ASP A 71 8.80 2.11 -4.17
CA ASP A 71 8.50 2.09 -5.61
C ASP A 71 8.52 3.50 -6.24
N ASP A 72 8.20 4.54 -5.45
CA ASP A 72 8.29 5.95 -5.87
C ASP A 72 9.71 6.54 -5.79
N ALA A 73 10.66 5.81 -5.19
CA ALA A 73 12.05 6.28 -5.11
C ALA A 73 12.68 6.22 -6.51
N PRO A 74 13.12 7.35 -7.10
CA PRO A 74 13.85 7.31 -8.35
C PRO A 74 15.12 6.47 -8.11
N GLU A 75 15.39 5.51 -9.02
CA GLU A 75 16.65 4.78 -9.00
C GLU A 75 17.80 5.80 -8.83
N PRO A 76 18.76 5.57 -7.90
CA PRO A 76 19.90 6.47 -7.78
C PRO A 76 20.60 6.45 -9.14
N SER A 77 20.49 7.57 -9.87
CA SER A 77 21.07 7.67 -11.20
C SER A 77 22.57 7.39 -11.08
N PRO A 78 23.10 6.38 -11.79
CA PRO A 78 24.53 6.04 -11.73
C PRO A 78 25.44 7.16 -12.26
N THR A 79 24.87 8.24 -12.78
CA THR A 79 25.54 9.40 -13.36
C THR A 79 26.07 10.41 -12.34
N ALA A 80 25.87 10.21 -11.03
CA ALA A 80 26.39 11.11 -9.98
C ALA A 80 27.82 10.79 -9.51
N LEU A 81 28.58 10.01 -10.29
CA LEU A 81 29.98 9.64 -9.99
C LEU A 81 30.92 10.04 -11.14
N TRP A 82 30.93 11.31 -11.54
CA TRP A 82 32.00 11.89 -12.36
C TRP A 82 32.27 13.34 -11.91
#